data_AF-A0A263BTA5-F1
#
_entry.id   AF-A0A263BTA5-F1
#
_cell.length_a   1.000
_cell.length_b   1.000
_cell.length_c   1.000
_cell.angle_alpha   90.00
_cell.angle_beta   90.00
_cell.angle_gamma   90.00
#
_symmetry.space_group_name_H-M   'P 1'
#
loop_
_entity.id
_entity.type
_entity.pdbx_description
1 polymer ?
#
loop_
_entity_poly.entity_id
_entity_poly.type
_entity_poly.pdbx_seq_one_letter_code
_entity_poly.pdbx_strand_id
1 'polypeptide(L)'
;MKKVLFLGLVLIGFLIIGIVLLNYETIEPIQTMGLDDKEDAAFLESEAFIAELEAKLGEKFLIDSFTAEMDGPFIEVDEETMLTVYEINGDTIQNKIDIETNDDLLAIQEDVELQQELWTLFQMIIPLENRGNIVKFGFFTDGPDNTLAYVEQVEDDPTKWIVVIDLQDGTNLATVFATLIHEYAHVLSLNDKEVEINEDVFFDGDEDLINDIREACQNLYLDEGCTNEDSYINQYYEMFWLDLQLDWEAEVIIDDEESVRQFYERHEEKFVNEYAATNIVEDFAETFTYFVLKPKPKGENYIEEKLLFFYQFPELVELRAKLLLGLEEYLDYKEK
;
A
#
# COMPACT_ATOMS: atom_id res chain seq x y z
N MET A 1 -63.95 -57.23 10.47
CA MET A 1 -64.14 -55.78 10.24
C MET A 1 -62.89 -55.22 9.58
N LYS A 2 -63.07 -54.60 8.40
CA LYS A 2 -62.36 -53.45 7.80
C LYS A 2 -60.82 -53.26 7.97
N LYS A 3 -60.18 -53.11 6.79
CA LYS A 3 -59.08 -52.18 6.35
C LYS A 3 -57.69 -52.37 6.98
N VAL A 4 -56.60 -52.69 6.24
CA VAL A 4 -55.86 -51.97 5.15
C VAL A 4 -55.30 -50.61 5.59
N LEU A 5 -53.95 -50.48 5.58
CA LEU A 5 -53.06 -49.38 5.14
C LEU A 5 -51.81 -49.33 6.04
N PHE A 6 -50.61 -48.95 5.62
CA PHE A 6 -49.84 -48.95 4.37
C PHE A 6 -48.40 -48.57 4.80
N LEU A 7 -47.44 -48.90 3.94
CA LEU A 7 -46.00 -48.61 3.99
C LEU A 7 -45.59 -47.24 4.55
N GLY A 8 -44.40 -47.21 5.17
CA GLY A 8 -43.58 -46.01 5.36
C GLY A 8 -42.13 -46.36 5.64
N LEU A 9 -41.40 -46.80 4.60
CA LEU A 9 -39.94 -46.76 4.55
C LEU A 9 -39.52 -45.29 4.62
N VAL A 10 -38.72 -44.90 5.61
CA VAL A 10 -37.99 -43.63 5.57
C VAL A 10 -36.56 -43.96 5.16
N LEU A 11 -36.30 -43.81 3.86
CA LEU A 11 -34.96 -43.58 3.34
C LEU A 11 -34.50 -42.21 3.85
N ILE A 12 -33.52 -42.18 4.74
CA ILE A 12 -32.71 -40.99 4.96
C ILE A 12 -31.70 -40.97 3.82
N GLY A 13 -32.02 -40.21 2.77
CA GLY A 13 -31.06 -39.90 1.73
C GLY A 13 -29.96 -39.02 2.33
N PHE A 14 -28.72 -39.53 2.29
CA PHE A 14 -27.56 -38.67 2.34
C PHE A 14 -27.59 -37.81 1.08
N LEU A 15 -27.98 -36.55 1.23
CA LEU A 15 -27.68 -35.53 0.23
C LEU A 15 -26.16 -35.34 0.32
N ILE A 16 -25.42 -36.01 -0.56
CA ILE A 16 -24.04 -35.64 -0.87
C ILE A 16 -24.16 -34.28 -1.53
N ILE A 17 -24.06 -33.21 -0.74
CA ILE A 17 -23.73 -31.89 -1.27
C ILE A 17 -22.32 -32.09 -1.80
N GLY A 18 -22.21 -32.21 -3.12
CA GLY A 18 -20.93 -32.12 -3.79
C GLY A 18 -20.37 -30.76 -3.43
N ILE A 19 -19.35 -30.76 -2.58
CA ILE A 19 -18.42 -29.64 -2.49
C ILE A 19 -17.85 -29.55 -3.90
N VAL A 20 -18.30 -28.55 -4.65
CA VAL A 20 -17.57 -28.09 -5.83
C VAL A 20 -16.30 -27.49 -5.24
N LEU A 21 -15.25 -28.31 -5.14
CA LEU A 21 -13.90 -27.79 -5.08
C LEU A 21 -13.71 -27.11 -6.43
N LEU A 22 -13.92 -25.79 -6.46
CA LEU A 22 -13.40 -24.98 -7.54
C LEU A 22 -11.89 -25.24 -7.51
N ASN A 23 -11.40 -25.95 -8.52
CA ASN A 23 -9.98 -26.01 -8.79
C ASN A 23 -9.57 -24.57 -9.13
N TYR A 24 -9.12 -23.82 -8.14
CA TYR A 24 -8.26 -22.68 -8.42
C TYR A 24 -7.02 -23.26 -9.08
N GLU A 25 -6.89 -23.05 -10.40
CA GLU A 25 -5.62 -23.24 -11.07
C GLU A 25 -4.64 -22.31 -10.37
N THR A 26 -3.66 -22.88 -9.65
CA THR A 26 -2.45 -22.16 -9.27
C THR A 26 -1.84 -21.64 -10.57
N ILE A 27 -1.99 -20.35 -10.82
CA ILE A 27 -1.35 -19.68 -11.95
C ILE A 27 0.15 -19.82 -11.75
N GLU A 28 0.87 -20.32 -12.75
CA GLU A 28 2.32 -20.40 -12.68
C GLU A 28 2.88 -18.98 -12.47
N PRO A 29 3.89 -18.79 -11.59
CA PRO A 29 4.48 -17.50 -11.34
C PRO A 29 4.86 -16.85 -12.67
N ILE A 30 4.40 -15.61 -12.89
CA ILE A 30 4.85 -14.82 -14.03
C ILE A 30 6.35 -14.71 -13.89
N GLN A 31 7.05 -15.28 -14.87
CA GLN A 31 8.47 -15.06 -15.02
C GLN A 31 8.61 -13.60 -15.44
N THR A 32 8.79 -12.70 -14.46
CA THR A 32 9.24 -11.34 -14.72
C THR A 32 10.47 -11.44 -15.62
N MET A 33 10.75 -10.41 -16.42
CA MET A 33 12.08 -10.30 -17.01
C MET A 33 13.04 -9.90 -15.90
N GLY A 34 13.06 -10.72 -14.82
CA GLY A 34 13.86 -10.53 -13.65
C GLY A 34 15.24 -10.14 -14.10
N LEU A 35 15.64 -8.96 -13.64
CA LEU A 35 17.04 -8.60 -13.51
C LEU A 35 17.75 -9.92 -13.18
N ASP A 36 18.53 -10.45 -14.13
CA ASP A 36 19.36 -11.62 -13.86
C ASP A 36 20.08 -11.27 -12.56
N ASP A 37 20.21 -12.20 -11.60
CA ASP A 37 20.89 -12.00 -10.29
C ASP A 37 22.37 -11.51 -10.43
N LYS A 38 22.77 -11.09 -11.64
CA LYS A 38 24.03 -10.58 -12.12
C LYS A 38 24.03 -9.09 -12.48
N GLU A 39 22.91 -8.38 -12.48
CA GLU A 39 22.99 -6.91 -12.57
C GLU A 39 23.58 -6.38 -11.26
N ASP A 40 24.74 -5.75 -11.37
CA ASP A 40 25.48 -5.20 -10.23
C ASP A 40 24.68 -4.02 -9.65
N ALA A 41 24.58 -3.87 -8.33
CA ALA A 41 23.87 -2.77 -7.68
C ALA A 41 24.31 -1.40 -8.25
N ALA A 42 25.60 -1.27 -8.57
CA ALA A 42 26.15 -0.07 -9.21
C ALA A 42 25.55 0.26 -10.60
N PHE A 43 25.00 -0.71 -11.31
CA PHE A 43 24.28 -0.49 -12.57
C PHE A 43 22.87 0.03 -12.32
N LEU A 44 22.12 -0.59 -11.40
CA LEU A 44 20.78 -0.17 -11.02
C LEU A 44 20.76 1.24 -10.42
N GLU A 45 21.78 1.56 -9.63
CA GLU A 45 21.99 2.90 -9.06
C GLU A 45 22.44 3.95 -10.11
N SER A 46 22.76 3.53 -11.34
CA SER A 46 23.34 4.45 -12.31
C SER A 46 22.29 5.44 -12.84
N GLU A 47 22.61 6.73 -12.78
CA GLU A 47 21.74 7.80 -13.29
C GLU A 47 21.36 7.58 -14.77
N ALA A 48 22.23 6.95 -15.55
CA ALA A 48 21.98 6.66 -16.96
C ALA A 48 20.88 5.61 -17.17
N PHE A 49 20.85 4.56 -16.34
CA PHE A 49 19.83 3.52 -16.42
C PHE A 49 18.46 4.06 -15.99
N ILE A 50 18.41 4.76 -14.86
CA ILE A 50 17.15 5.34 -14.39
C ILE A 50 16.60 6.38 -15.38
N ALA A 51 17.47 7.22 -15.96
CA ALA A 51 17.04 8.16 -17.01
C ALA A 51 16.50 7.46 -18.26
N GLU A 52 16.97 6.25 -18.59
CA GLU A 52 16.41 5.44 -19.68
C GLU A 52 14.99 4.96 -19.34
N LEU A 53 14.77 4.46 -18.12
CA LEU A 53 13.45 4.04 -17.64
C LEU A 53 12.46 5.22 -17.64
N GLU A 54 12.86 6.37 -17.08
CA GLU A 54 12.06 7.60 -17.08
C GLU A 54 11.66 8.00 -18.52
N ALA A 55 12.59 7.92 -19.47
CA ALA A 55 12.34 8.26 -20.87
C ALA A 55 11.39 7.28 -21.57
N LYS A 56 11.41 5.99 -21.19
CA LYS A 56 10.49 4.97 -21.72
C LYS A 56 9.08 5.13 -21.18
N LEU A 57 8.93 5.32 -19.87
CA LEU A 57 7.61 5.52 -19.22
C LEU A 57 6.93 6.80 -19.68
N GLY A 58 7.73 7.84 -19.93
CA GLY A 58 7.28 9.08 -20.53
C GLY A 58 6.59 10.03 -19.55
N GLU A 59 6.74 11.33 -19.81
CA GLU A 59 6.29 12.42 -18.93
C GLU A 59 4.77 12.41 -18.67
N LYS A 60 3.97 11.95 -19.65
CA LYS A 60 2.51 11.87 -19.51
C LYS A 60 2.09 10.87 -18.44
N PHE A 61 2.68 9.69 -18.41
CA PHE A 61 2.34 8.66 -17.41
C PHE A 61 2.64 9.20 -16.00
N LEU A 62 3.80 9.84 -15.83
CA LEU A 62 4.25 10.43 -14.57
C LEU A 62 3.46 11.67 -14.11
N ILE A 63 2.66 12.28 -15.00
CA ILE A 63 1.73 13.36 -14.67
C ILE A 63 0.36 12.78 -14.32
N ASP A 64 -0.11 11.82 -15.12
CA ASP A 64 -1.40 11.15 -14.91
C ASP A 64 -1.42 10.48 -13.51
N SER A 65 -0.29 9.94 -13.04
CA SER A 65 -0.12 9.39 -11.68
C SER A 65 -0.54 10.31 -10.53
N PHE A 66 -0.59 11.62 -10.73
CA PHE A 66 -0.95 12.59 -9.68
C PHE A 66 -2.22 13.40 -9.98
N THR A 67 -2.82 13.23 -11.16
CA THR A 67 -3.84 14.17 -11.66
C THR A 67 -5.03 13.51 -12.35
N ALA A 68 -5.04 12.19 -12.48
CA ALA A 68 -6.11 11.52 -13.19
C ALA A 68 -7.37 11.38 -12.33
N GLU A 69 -8.49 11.87 -12.87
CA GLU A 69 -9.83 11.63 -12.32
C GLU A 69 -10.26 10.19 -12.61
N MET A 70 -10.97 9.57 -11.67
CA MET A 70 -11.57 8.26 -11.90
C MET A 70 -12.87 8.41 -12.69
N ASP A 71 -13.13 7.48 -13.62
CA ASP A 71 -14.35 7.47 -14.41
C ASP A 71 -14.82 6.02 -14.58
N GLY A 72 -16.05 5.74 -14.16
CA GLY A 72 -16.60 4.39 -14.16
C GLY A 72 -18.03 4.32 -13.63
N PRO A 73 -18.73 3.20 -13.86
CA PRO A 73 -19.95 2.91 -13.14
C PRO A 73 -19.60 2.49 -11.70
N PHE A 74 -19.76 3.41 -10.75
CA PHE A 74 -19.50 3.14 -9.34
C PHE A 74 -20.74 2.68 -8.60
N ILE A 75 -20.53 1.82 -7.60
CA ILE A 75 -21.50 1.46 -6.58
C ILE A 75 -21.18 2.30 -5.35
N GLU A 76 -22.08 3.22 -5.03
CA GLU A 76 -22.05 3.99 -3.79
C GLU A 76 -22.18 3.04 -2.59
N VAL A 77 -21.33 3.23 -1.58
CA VAL A 77 -21.41 2.53 -0.30
C VAL A 77 -21.48 3.54 0.84
N ASP A 78 -22.15 3.15 1.93
CA ASP A 78 -22.34 4.02 3.09
C ASP A 78 -21.10 4.03 4.02
N GLU A 79 -20.27 2.99 3.96
CA GLU A 79 -19.06 2.80 4.76
C GLU A 79 -18.05 1.93 4.02
N GLU A 80 -16.77 2.09 4.37
CA GLU A 80 -15.69 1.22 3.92
C GLU A 80 -16.04 -0.24 4.21
N THR A 81 -15.99 -1.08 3.17
CA THR A 81 -16.37 -2.49 3.26
C THR A 81 -15.25 -3.37 2.75
N MET A 82 -14.65 -4.15 3.64
CA MET A 82 -13.70 -5.18 3.28
C MET A 82 -14.40 -6.30 2.49
N LEU A 83 -13.85 -6.67 1.33
CA LEU A 83 -14.45 -7.64 0.42
C LEU A 83 -13.72 -8.98 0.46
N THR A 84 -12.41 -9.01 0.18
CA THR A 84 -11.67 -10.26 0.03
C THR A 84 -10.28 -10.13 0.62
N VAL A 85 -9.81 -11.17 1.32
CA VAL A 85 -8.43 -11.27 1.81
C VAL A 85 -7.77 -12.53 1.24
N TYR A 86 -6.51 -12.41 0.84
CA TYR A 86 -5.63 -13.51 0.49
C TYR A 86 -4.42 -13.54 1.44
N GLU A 87 -3.91 -14.74 1.72
CA GLU A 87 -2.57 -14.89 2.28
C GLU A 87 -1.52 -14.87 1.16
N ILE A 88 -0.38 -14.22 1.40
CA ILE A 88 0.74 -14.17 0.48
C ILE A 88 1.77 -15.23 0.84
N ASN A 89 2.25 -15.95 -0.17
CA ASN A 89 3.38 -16.87 -0.07
C ASN A 89 4.30 -16.66 -1.27
N GLY A 90 5.33 -15.82 -1.09
CA GLY A 90 6.23 -15.42 -2.17
C GLY A 90 5.48 -14.65 -3.26
N ASP A 91 5.61 -15.09 -4.51
CA ASP A 91 4.91 -14.54 -5.69
C ASP A 91 3.51 -15.14 -5.91
N THR A 92 2.91 -15.75 -4.89
CA THR A 92 1.57 -16.34 -5.00
C THR A 92 0.66 -15.86 -3.88
N ILE A 93 -0.62 -15.67 -4.21
CA ILE A 93 -1.72 -15.52 -3.26
C ILE A 93 -2.47 -16.84 -3.09
N GLN A 94 -2.88 -17.16 -1.86
CA GLN A 94 -3.56 -18.39 -1.49
C GLN A 94 -4.56 -18.14 -0.35
N ASN A 95 -5.30 -19.18 0.03
CA ASN A 95 -6.24 -19.14 1.16
C ASN A 95 -7.23 -17.95 1.08
N LYS A 96 -7.86 -17.76 -0.08
CA LYS A 96 -8.88 -16.72 -0.29
C LYS A 96 -9.98 -16.80 0.77
N ILE A 97 -10.24 -15.67 1.42
CA ILE A 97 -11.35 -15.45 2.36
C ILE A 97 -12.23 -14.35 1.78
N ASP A 98 -13.45 -14.70 1.39
CA ASP A 98 -14.47 -13.74 1.00
C ASP A 98 -15.28 -13.34 2.24
N ILE A 99 -15.38 -12.03 2.47
CA ILE A 99 -16.18 -11.45 3.56
C ILE A 99 -17.64 -11.39 3.12
N GLU A 100 -18.58 -11.70 4.02
CA GLU A 100 -20.01 -11.67 3.70
C GLU A 100 -20.44 -10.24 3.35
N THR A 101 -21.05 -10.07 2.17
CA THR A 101 -21.46 -8.76 1.66
C THR A 101 -22.85 -8.83 1.03
N ASN A 102 -23.40 -7.68 0.62
CA ASN A 102 -24.72 -7.59 0.00
C ASN A 102 -24.68 -7.93 -1.51
N ASP A 103 -25.84 -8.12 -2.14
CA ASP A 103 -25.94 -8.51 -3.55
C ASP A 103 -25.30 -7.49 -4.51
N ASP A 104 -25.24 -6.20 -4.16
CA ASP A 104 -24.65 -5.16 -5.01
C ASP A 104 -23.12 -5.25 -4.99
N LEU A 105 -22.52 -5.46 -3.82
CA LEU A 105 -21.08 -5.60 -3.64
C LEU A 105 -20.53 -6.97 -4.01
N LEU A 106 -21.39 -8.00 -4.04
CA LEU A 106 -20.99 -9.34 -4.47
C LEU A 106 -20.46 -9.32 -5.91
N ALA A 107 -21.02 -8.48 -6.79
CA ALA A 107 -20.56 -8.35 -8.16
C ALA A 107 -19.11 -7.80 -8.26
N ILE A 108 -18.73 -6.89 -7.35
CA ILE A 108 -17.37 -6.35 -7.26
C ILE A 108 -16.42 -7.40 -6.66
N GLN A 109 -16.83 -8.04 -5.56
CA GLN A 109 -16.07 -9.11 -4.91
C GLN A 109 -15.82 -10.32 -5.82
N GLU A 110 -16.73 -10.61 -6.75
CA GLU A 110 -16.61 -11.72 -7.71
C GLU A 110 -15.79 -11.36 -8.96
N ASP A 111 -15.27 -10.14 -9.11
CA ASP A 111 -14.34 -9.77 -10.19
C ASP A 111 -12.92 -10.32 -9.92
N VAL A 112 -12.81 -11.64 -10.06
CA VAL A 112 -11.56 -12.37 -9.85
C VAL A 112 -10.50 -11.98 -10.90
N GLU A 113 -10.90 -11.54 -12.10
CA GLU A 113 -9.95 -11.10 -13.13
C GLU A 113 -9.25 -9.82 -12.69
N LEU A 114 -10.00 -8.82 -12.21
CA LEU A 114 -9.44 -7.58 -11.68
C LEU A 114 -8.58 -7.83 -10.43
N GLN A 115 -9.01 -8.69 -9.51
CA GLN A 115 -8.20 -9.07 -8.35
C GLN A 115 -6.85 -9.66 -8.75
N GLN A 116 -6.83 -10.56 -9.74
CA GLN A 116 -5.58 -11.15 -10.24
C GLN A 116 -4.72 -10.14 -10.98
N GLU A 117 -5.34 -9.20 -11.71
CA GLU A 117 -4.64 -8.09 -12.35
C GLU A 117 -3.92 -7.21 -11.33
N LEU A 118 -4.63 -6.77 -10.28
CA LEU A 118 -4.07 -5.92 -9.23
C LEU A 118 -3.00 -6.65 -8.42
N TRP A 119 -3.17 -7.95 -8.15
CA TRP A 119 -2.12 -8.77 -7.55
C TRP A 119 -0.87 -8.83 -8.46
N THR A 120 -1.07 -9.10 -9.76
CA THR A 120 0.00 -9.14 -10.76
C THR A 120 0.77 -7.83 -10.80
N LEU A 121 0.04 -6.71 -10.79
CA LEU A 121 0.60 -5.38 -10.72
C LEU A 121 1.47 -5.22 -9.45
N PHE A 122 0.90 -5.47 -8.27
CA PHE A 122 1.62 -5.35 -7.00
C PHE A 122 2.92 -6.17 -6.96
N GLN A 123 2.89 -7.45 -7.37
CA GLN A 123 4.09 -8.30 -7.36
C GLN A 123 5.16 -7.88 -8.37
N MET A 124 4.77 -7.22 -9.47
CA MET A 124 5.72 -6.74 -10.48
C MET A 124 6.36 -5.43 -10.04
N ILE A 125 5.62 -4.57 -9.34
CA ILE A 125 6.13 -3.30 -8.85
C ILE A 125 7.04 -3.50 -7.66
N ILE A 126 6.58 -4.21 -6.62
CA ILE A 126 7.31 -4.37 -5.37
C ILE A 126 8.12 -5.68 -5.40
N PRO A 127 9.47 -5.63 -5.45
CA PRO A 127 10.29 -6.83 -5.52
C PRO A 127 10.05 -7.78 -4.34
N LEU A 128 10.21 -9.08 -4.57
CA LEU A 128 9.95 -10.10 -3.55
C LEU A 128 10.79 -9.89 -2.28
N GLU A 129 12.05 -9.48 -2.43
CA GLU A 129 12.94 -9.17 -1.30
C GLU A 129 12.48 -7.96 -0.47
N ASN A 130 11.65 -7.10 -1.05
CA ASN A 130 11.19 -5.84 -0.47
C ASN A 130 9.83 -5.97 0.23
N ARG A 131 9.07 -7.06 0.01
CA ARG A 131 7.73 -7.29 0.57
C ARG A 131 7.62 -8.46 1.54
N GLY A 132 8.74 -8.88 2.15
CA GLY A 132 8.80 -10.09 3.00
C GLY A 132 7.99 -10.01 4.30
N ASN A 133 7.62 -8.82 4.77
CA ASN A 133 6.74 -8.57 5.90
C ASN A 133 5.27 -8.31 5.49
N ILE A 134 4.98 -8.20 4.19
CA ILE A 134 3.61 -8.10 3.67
C ILE A 134 3.10 -9.51 3.44
N VAL A 135 2.17 -9.96 4.30
CA VAL A 135 1.72 -11.36 4.35
C VAL A 135 0.28 -11.56 3.93
N LYS A 136 -0.46 -10.47 3.75
CA LYS A 136 -1.84 -10.50 3.26
C LYS A 136 -2.02 -9.49 2.13
N PHE A 137 -2.91 -9.82 1.21
CA PHE A 137 -3.35 -8.94 0.14
C PHE A 137 -4.87 -8.86 0.17
N GLY A 138 -5.39 -7.65 0.29
CA GLY A 138 -6.78 -7.36 0.55
C GLY A 138 -7.43 -6.57 -0.57
N PHE A 139 -8.75 -6.68 -0.64
CA PHE A 139 -9.60 -5.87 -1.48
C PHE A 139 -10.76 -5.35 -0.66
N PHE A 140 -11.04 -4.06 -0.79
CA PHE A 140 -12.16 -3.39 -0.15
C PHE A 140 -12.91 -2.53 -1.17
N THR A 141 -13.94 -1.83 -0.70
CA THR A 141 -14.37 -0.60 -1.34
C THR A 141 -15.02 0.37 -0.37
N ASP A 142 -14.83 1.68 -0.58
CA ASP A 142 -15.50 2.77 0.14
C ASP A 142 -16.30 3.70 -0.80
N GLY A 143 -16.47 3.28 -2.06
CA GLY A 143 -17.23 4.01 -3.08
C GLY A 143 -16.29 4.63 -4.10
N PRO A 144 -16.77 5.59 -4.92
CA PRO A 144 -15.90 6.30 -5.85
C PRO A 144 -15.01 7.34 -5.19
N ASP A 145 -13.77 7.46 -5.69
CA ASP A 145 -12.89 8.62 -5.53
C ASP A 145 -12.45 8.91 -4.06
N ASN A 146 -12.49 7.91 -3.18
CA ASN A 146 -12.05 8.03 -1.79
C ASN A 146 -10.69 7.34 -1.61
N THR A 147 -10.61 6.30 -0.79
CA THR A 147 -9.36 5.62 -0.45
C THR A 147 -9.02 4.62 -1.55
N LEU A 148 -7.91 4.85 -2.26
CA LEU A 148 -7.50 3.97 -3.37
C LEU A 148 -6.87 2.66 -2.87
N ALA A 149 -6.10 2.77 -1.79
CA ALA A 149 -5.47 1.65 -1.10
C ALA A 149 -5.08 2.11 0.31
N TYR A 150 -4.76 1.15 1.16
CA TYR A 150 -4.11 1.39 2.44
C TYR A 150 -3.24 0.20 2.85
N VAL A 151 -2.34 0.43 3.81
CA VAL A 151 -1.65 -0.62 4.55
C VAL A 151 -1.93 -0.52 6.03
N GLU A 152 -1.99 -1.68 6.68
CA GLU A 152 -2.11 -1.75 8.13
C GLU A 152 -1.29 -2.91 8.68
N GLN A 153 -0.90 -2.80 9.94
CA GLN A 153 -0.34 -3.89 10.71
C GLN A 153 -1.39 -4.99 10.92
N VAL A 154 -0.97 -6.24 10.77
CA VAL A 154 -1.88 -7.38 10.93
C VAL A 154 -2.28 -7.51 12.41
N GLU A 155 -3.59 -7.62 12.66
CA GLU A 155 -4.19 -7.66 14.00
C GLU A 155 -3.51 -8.63 14.99
N ASP A 156 -3.00 -9.78 14.55
CA ASP A 156 -2.36 -10.79 15.39
C ASP A 156 -0.83 -10.79 15.39
N ASP A 157 -0.19 -9.97 14.54
CA ASP A 157 1.27 -9.81 14.47
C ASP A 157 1.63 -8.43 13.89
N PRO A 158 1.97 -7.43 14.74
CA PRO A 158 2.26 -6.07 14.28
C PRO A 158 3.56 -5.96 13.48
N THR A 159 4.37 -7.01 13.40
CA THR A 159 5.54 -7.04 12.51
C THR A 159 5.16 -7.35 11.06
N LYS A 160 3.89 -7.72 10.82
CA LYS A 160 3.36 -8.08 9.51
C LYS A 160 2.35 -7.07 9.03
N TRP A 161 2.25 -6.97 7.72
CA TRP A 161 1.41 -5.98 7.04
C TRP A 161 0.45 -6.65 6.07
N ILE A 162 -0.70 -6.03 5.89
CA ILE A 162 -1.61 -6.24 4.77
C ILE A 162 -1.57 -5.01 3.86
N VAL A 163 -1.61 -5.22 2.56
CA VAL A 163 -1.90 -4.18 1.57
C VAL A 163 -3.33 -4.42 1.09
N VAL A 164 -4.17 -3.39 1.12
CA VAL A 164 -5.57 -3.46 0.72
C VAL A 164 -5.83 -2.45 -0.39
N ILE A 165 -6.47 -2.86 -1.49
CA ILE A 165 -6.74 -2.00 -2.66
C ILE A 165 -8.24 -1.90 -2.89
N ASP A 166 -8.75 -0.71 -3.22
CA ASP A 166 -10.14 -0.55 -3.64
C ASP A 166 -10.35 -1.14 -5.05
N LEU A 167 -11.28 -2.08 -5.18
CA LEU A 167 -11.60 -2.72 -6.46
C LEU A 167 -12.34 -1.81 -7.43
N GLN A 168 -13.13 -0.85 -6.97
CA GLN A 168 -13.85 0.10 -7.82
C GLN A 168 -12.90 1.15 -8.40
N ASP A 169 -11.86 1.50 -7.64
CA ASP A 169 -10.91 2.53 -7.99
C ASP A 169 -9.61 1.97 -8.63
N GLY A 170 -9.54 0.66 -8.87
CA GLY A 170 -8.41 -0.02 -9.50
C GLY A 170 -8.23 0.21 -11.02
N THR A 171 -8.95 1.15 -11.64
CA THR A 171 -9.08 1.24 -13.12
C THR A 171 -8.06 2.16 -13.79
N ASN A 172 -7.51 3.14 -13.08
CA ASN A 172 -6.44 4.00 -13.60
C ASN A 172 -5.06 3.48 -13.17
N LEU A 173 -4.38 2.81 -14.10
CA LEU A 173 -3.09 2.19 -13.83
C LEU A 173 -2.02 3.17 -13.31
N ALA A 174 -1.97 4.41 -13.80
CA ALA A 174 -0.96 5.37 -13.39
C ALA A 174 -1.18 5.83 -11.94
N THR A 175 -2.44 6.01 -11.56
CA THR A 175 -2.85 6.36 -10.19
C THR A 175 -2.59 5.17 -9.26
N VAL A 176 -3.10 3.98 -9.58
CA VAL A 176 -2.89 2.76 -8.77
C VAL A 176 -1.40 2.49 -8.55
N PHE A 177 -0.55 2.71 -9.57
CA PHE A 177 0.89 2.57 -9.42
C PHE A 177 1.48 3.54 -8.38
N ALA A 178 1.13 4.82 -8.45
CA ALA A 178 1.61 5.82 -7.50
C ALA A 178 1.12 5.50 -6.08
N THR A 179 -0.15 5.12 -5.94
CA THR A 179 -0.74 4.67 -4.68
C THR A 179 0.01 3.46 -4.11
N LEU A 180 0.32 2.44 -4.90
CA LEU A 180 1.07 1.27 -4.41
C LEU A 180 2.50 1.61 -3.96
N ILE A 181 3.15 2.59 -4.58
CA ILE A 181 4.44 3.09 -4.10
C ILE A 181 4.27 3.82 -2.77
N HIS A 182 3.23 4.65 -2.65
CA HIS A 182 2.89 5.36 -1.41
C HIS A 182 2.65 4.37 -0.27
N GLU A 183 1.76 3.40 -0.46
CA GLU A 183 1.48 2.34 0.52
C GLU A 183 2.72 1.54 0.89
N TYR A 184 3.56 1.24 -0.10
CA TYR A 184 4.83 0.58 0.19
C TYR A 184 5.77 1.46 1.01
N ALA A 185 5.75 2.78 0.85
CA ALA A 185 6.58 3.70 1.62
C ALA A 185 6.22 3.71 3.11
N HIS A 186 4.95 3.54 3.47
CA HIS A 186 4.54 3.27 4.85
C HIS A 186 5.20 1.98 5.37
N VAL A 187 5.04 0.86 4.66
CA VAL A 187 5.66 -0.42 5.09
C VAL A 187 7.19 -0.30 5.17
N LEU A 188 7.81 0.41 4.23
CA LEU A 188 9.26 0.65 4.21
C LEU A 188 9.74 1.41 5.45
N SER A 189 8.97 2.39 5.91
CA SER A 189 9.38 3.33 6.97
C SER A 189 8.84 3.01 8.37
N LEU A 190 7.83 2.15 8.47
CA LEU A 190 7.13 1.83 9.71
C LEU A 190 7.27 0.37 10.15
N ASN A 191 8.00 -0.46 9.40
CA ASN A 191 8.20 -1.86 9.78
C ASN A 191 9.05 -2.04 11.06
N ASP A 192 9.11 -3.29 11.53
CA ASP A 192 9.77 -3.74 12.75
C ASP A 192 11.31 -3.53 12.78
N LYS A 193 11.92 -3.10 11.67
CA LYS A 193 13.33 -2.67 11.64
C LYS A 193 13.50 -1.16 11.78
N GLU A 194 12.46 -0.39 11.48
CA GLU A 194 12.45 1.07 11.55
C GLU A 194 11.86 1.56 12.88
N VAL A 195 10.89 0.84 13.43
CA VAL A 195 10.14 1.22 14.63
C VAL A 195 10.19 0.11 15.69
N GLU A 196 10.47 0.48 16.93
CA GLU A 196 10.34 -0.42 18.08
C GLU A 196 8.85 -0.55 18.46
N ILE A 197 8.25 -1.66 18.02
CA ILE A 197 6.87 -2.00 18.32
C ILE A 197 6.73 -2.39 19.78
N ASN A 198 5.79 -1.75 20.47
CA ASN A 198 5.39 -2.14 21.82
C ASN A 198 4.11 -3.00 21.76
N GLU A 199 4.25 -4.31 21.91
CA GLU A 199 3.12 -5.24 21.87
C GLU A 199 2.05 -4.94 22.94
N ASP A 200 2.45 -4.48 24.13
CA ASP A 200 1.49 -4.13 25.19
C ASP A 200 0.62 -2.93 24.77
N VAL A 201 1.21 -1.94 24.09
CA VAL A 201 0.49 -0.79 23.52
C VAL A 201 -0.40 -1.24 22.36
N PHE A 202 0.13 -2.07 21.45
CA PHE A 202 -0.59 -2.51 20.25
C PHE A 202 -1.83 -3.33 20.60
N PHE A 203 -1.72 -4.31 21.50
CA PHE A 203 -2.84 -5.23 21.80
C PHE A 203 -3.82 -4.70 22.85
N ASP A 204 -3.32 -4.01 23.88
CA ASP A 204 -4.10 -3.67 25.08
C ASP A 204 -3.78 -2.26 25.62
N GLY A 205 -3.21 -1.37 24.78
CA GLY A 205 -2.75 -0.05 25.19
C GLY A 205 -3.87 0.85 25.69
N ASP A 206 -3.75 1.34 26.93
CA ASP A 206 -4.55 2.45 27.43
C ASP A 206 -3.81 3.79 27.30
N GLU A 207 -4.55 4.89 27.49
CA GLU A 207 -4.02 6.25 27.32
C GLU A 207 -2.84 6.54 28.27
N ASP A 208 -2.85 5.99 29.48
CA ASP A 208 -1.78 6.19 30.46
C ASP A 208 -0.50 5.47 30.00
N LEU A 209 -0.61 4.21 29.54
CA LEU A 209 0.53 3.45 29.00
C LEU A 209 1.10 4.11 27.74
N ILE A 210 0.24 4.51 26.81
CA ILE A 210 0.66 5.19 25.58
C ILE A 210 1.45 6.46 25.91
N ASN A 211 0.97 7.27 26.85
CA ASN A 211 1.68 8.48 27.27
C ASN A 211 3.01 8.18 27.96
N ASP A 212 3.07 7.19 28.85
CA ASP A 212 4.31 6.78 29.51
C ASP A 212 5.38 6.32 28.50
N ILE A 213 4.98 5.54 27.48
CA ILE A 213 5.89 5.10 26.41
C ILE A 213 6.31 6.28 25.52
N ARG A 214 5.36 7.13 25.11
CA ARG A 214 5.64 8.32 24.31
C ARG A 214 6.63 9.27 25.00
N GLU A 215 6.45 9.52 26.31
CA GLU A 215 7.37 10.35 27.09
C GLU A 215 8.76 9.73 27.26
N ALA A 216 8.86 8.40 27.21
CA ALA A 216 10.12 7.67 27.30
C ALA A 216 10.86 7.56 25.94
N CYS A 217 10.16 7.76 24.82
CA CYS A 217 10.73 7.72 23.49
C CYS A 217 11.73 8.88 23.29
N GLN A 218 12.95 8.56 22.89
CA GLN A 218 14.01 9.56 22.68
C GLN A 218 13.99 10.16 21.27
N ASN A 219 13.34 9.45 20.34
CA ASN A 219 13.23 9.77 18.93
C ASN A 219 11.79 10.15 18.60
N LEU A 220 11.43 10.19 17.31
CA LEU A 220 10.05 10.35 16.90
C LEU A 220 9.19 9.19 17.42
N TYR A 221 8.10 9.51 18.11
CA TYR A 221 7.05 8.56 18.49
C TYR A 221 5.92 8.61 17.47
N LEU A 222 5.56 7.45 16.91
CA LEU A 222 4.47 7.24 15.95
C LEU A 222 3.45 6.27 16.54
N ASP A 223 2.34 6.05 15.85
CA ASP A 223 1.32 5.10 16.28
C ASP A 223 1.85 3.65 16.28
N GLU A 224 2.78 3.34 15.38
CA GLU A 224 3.47 2.04 15.32
C GLU A 224 4.52 1.86 16.43
N GLY A 225 4.92 2.94 17.11
CA GLY A 225 5.85 2.92 18.23
C GLY A 225 6.97 3.96 18.18
N CYS A 226 8.03 3.73 18.96
CA CYS A 226 9.18 4.63 19.01
C CYS A 226 10.14 4.29 17.88
N THR A 227 10.44 5.26 17.01
CA THR A 227 11.36 5.06 15.88
C THR A 227 12.79 4.77 16.34
N ASN A 228 13.50 3.91 15.60
CA ASN A 228 14.93 3.72 15.79
C ASN A 228 15.69 4.99 15.36
N GLU A 229 16.83 5.26 16.01
CA GLU A 229 17.64 6.47 15.76
C GLU A 229 18.09 6.55 14.28
N ASP A 230 18.46 5.40 13.71
CA ASP A 230 18.91 5.26 12.34
C ASP A 230 17.80 4.94 11.33
N SER A 231 16.53 4.93 11.76
CA SER A 231 15.41 4.71 10.84
C SER A 231 15.30 5.84 9.80
N TYR A 232 14.81 5.54 8.60
CA TYR A 232 14.64 6.53 7.54
C TYR A 232 13.70 7.64 7.99
N ILE A 233 12.59 7.29 8.65
CA ILE A 233 11.59 8.27 9.09
C ILE A 233 12.09 9.14 10.24
N ASN A 234 12.89 8.61 11.17
CA ASN A 234 13.51 9.45 12.21
C ASN A 234 14.54 10.41 11.61
N GLN A 235 15.39 9.95 10.69
CA GLN A 235 16.35 10.83 10.01
C GLN A 235 15.65 11.90 9.15
N TYR A 236 14.52 11.54 8.52
CA TYR A 236 13.68 12.49 7.79
C TYR A 236 13.04 13.52 8.74
N TYR A 237 12.53 13.06 9.89
CA TYR A 237 11.98 13.92 10.94
C TYR A 237 12.99 14.95 11.44
N GLU A 238 14.19 14.49 11.79
CA GLU A 238 15.26 15.34 12.30
C GLU A 238 15.69 16.40 11.27
N MET A 239 15.66 16.06 9.99
CA MET A 239 16.09 16.97 8.93
C MET A 239 15.01 17.98 8.54
N PHE A 240 13.74 17.59 8.55
CA PHE A 240 12.68 18.38 7.93
C PHE A 240 11.53 18.78 8.88
N TRP A 241 11.24 18.00 9.92
CA TRP A 241 10.04 18.19 10.73
C TRP A 241 10.24 18.82 12.10
N LEU A 242 11.47 18.86 12.66
CA LEU A 242 11.68 19.44 14.00
C LEU A 242 11.08 20.86 14.16
N ASP A 243 11.24 21.71 13.15
CA ASP A 243 10.68 23.06 13.15
C ASP A 243 9.19 23.10 12.76
N LEU A 244 8.68 22.08 12.06
CA LEU A 244 7.29 21.99 11.62
C LEU A 244 6.37 21.40 12.69
N GLN A 245 6.88 20.48 13.52
CA GLN A 245 6.10 19.70 14.46
C GLN A 245 5.29 20.59 15.41
N LEU A 246 5.90 21.64 15.95
CA LEU A 246 5.22 22.55 16.89
C LEU A 246 4.10 23.35 16.23
N ASP A 247 4.31 23.79 14.99
CA ASP A 247 3.29 24.51 14.23
C ASP A 247 2.17 23.53 13.83
N TRP A 248 2.52 22.31 13.40
CA TRP A 248 1.57 21.26 13.04
C TRP A 248 0.67 20.87 14.22
N GLU A 249 1.24 20.57 15.39
CA GLU A 249 0.48 20.22 16.61
C GLU A 249 -0.44 21.36 17.10
N ALA A 250 -0.08 22.60 16.81
CA ALA A 250 -0.86 23.77 17.23
C ALA A 250 -2.02 24.09 16.27
N GLU A 251 -1.94 23.63 15.02
CA GLU A 251 -2.79 24.11 13.93
C GLU A 251 -3.61 23.01 13.26
N VAL A 252 -3.08 21.80 13.16
CA VAL A 252 -3.74 20.65 12.54
C VAL A 252 -4.60 19.94 13.56
N ILE A 253 -5.85 19.72 13.19
CA ILE A 253 -6.85 18.96 13.94
C ILE A 253 -7.04 17.64 13.19
N ILE A 254 -6.89 16.52 13.89
CA ILE A 254 -7.09 15.17 13.36
C ILE A 254 -8.50 15.08 12.73
N ASP A 255 -8.57 14.52 11.53
CA ASP A 255 -9.78 14.37 10.71
C ASP A 255 -10.45 15.69 10.25
N ASP A 256 -9.77 16.83 10.32
CA ASP A 256 -10.24 18.11 9.77
C ASP A 256 -9.39 18.56 8.57
N GLU A 257 -9.81 18.18 7.37
CA GLU A 257 -9.14 18.53 6.11
C GLU A 257 -8.86 20.03 5.95
N GLU A 258 -9.74 20.89 6.47
CA GLU A 258 -9.56 22.34 6.37
C GLU A 258 -8.40 22.84 7.25
N SER A 259 -8.14 22.19 8.38
CA SER A 259 -6.97 22.49 9.21
C SER A 259 -5.66 22.09 8.51
N VAL A 260 -5.64 20.93 7.85
CA VAL A 260 -4.51 20.45 7.04
C VAL A 260 -4.24 21.42 5.89
N ARG A 261 -5.29 21.81 5.15
CA ARG A 261 -5.18 22.81 4.08
C ARG A 261 -4.59 24.13 4.55
N GLN A 262 -5.07 24.65 5.68
CA GLN A 262 -4.56 25.92 6.23
C GLN A 262 -3.11 25.83 6.71
N PHE A 263 -2.69 24.67 7.23
CA PHE A 263 -1.30 24.41 7.56
C PHE A 263 -0.45 24.33 6.28
N TYR A 264 -0.89 23.57 5.27
CA TYR A 264 -0.25 23.49 3.95
C TYR A 264 -0.09 24.86 3.30
N GLU A 265 -1.14 25.69 3.21
CA GLU A 265 -1.07 27.02 2.58
C GLU A 265 0.00 27.95 3.20
N ARG A 266 0.34 27.75 4.48
CA ARG A 266 1.38 28.52 5.19
C ARG A 266 2.79 27.96 5.02
N HIS A 267 2.88 26.69 4.63
CA HIS A 267 4.12 25.93 4.50
C HIS A 267 4.23 25.27 3.12
N GLU A 268 3.57 25.84 2.10
CA GLU A 268 3.41 25.24 0.77
C GLU A 268 4.77 24.91 0.15
N GLU A 269 5.79 25.74 0.40
CA GLU A 269 7.14 25.54 -0.09
C GLU A 269 7.87 24.34 0.52
N LYS A 270 7.26 23.69 1.53
CA LYS A 270 7.86 22.58 2.27
C LYS A 270 7.26 21.21 1.94
N PHE A 271 6.13 21.13 1.25
CA PHE A 271 5.43 19.87 0.99
C PHE A 271 5.27 19.62 -0.51
N VAL A 272 5.31 18.36 -0.93
CA VAL A 272 5.15 18.00 -2.36
C VAL A 272 3.73 18.25 -2.87
N ASN A 273 2.74 18.24 -1.97
CA ASN A 273 1.33 18.60 -2.17
C ASN A 273 0.61 18.81 -0.82
N GLU A 274 -0.71 19.08 -0.84
CA GLU A 274 -1.54 19.26 0.36
C GLU A 274 -1.62 18.00 1.23
N TYR A 275 -1.67 16.81 0.63
CA TYR A 275 -1.79 15.54 1.35
C TYR A 275 -0.56 15.22 2.21
N ALA A 276 0.64 15.54 1.71
CA ALA A 276 1.88 15.44 2.47
C ALA A 276 1.90 16.33 3.73
N ALA A 277 1.01 17.32 3.86
CA ALA A 277 0.92 18.14 5.06
C ALA A 277 0.07 17.49 6.17
N THR A 278 -0.58 16.36 5.89
CA THR A 278 -1.46 15.65 6.83
C THR A 278 -0.71 15.27 8.10
N ASN A 279 0.46 14.63 7.99
CA ASN A 279 1.38 14.35 9.09
C ASN A 279 2.76 13.96 8.50
N ILE A 280 3.74 13.65 9.34
CA ILE A 280 5.07 13.25 8.88
C ILE A 280 5.10 11.93 8.12
N VAL A 281 4.24 10.97 8.49
CA VAL A 281 4.16 9.67 7.85
C VAL A 281 3.69 9.84 6.40
N GLU A 282 2.66 10.67 6.18
CA GLU A 282 2.19 11.03 4.84
C GLU A 282 3.21 11.82 4.03
N ASP A 283 3.91 12.77 4.66
CA ASP A 283 4.96 13.53 3.98
C ASP A 283 6.11 12.64 3.51
N PHE A 284 6.52 11.68 4.35
CA PHE A 284 7.53 10.69 3.98
C PHE A 284 7.05 9.86 2.80
N ALA A 285 5.84 9.30 2.87
CA ALA A 285 5.28 8.43 1.85
C ALA A 285 5.09 9.15 0.51
N GLU A 286 4.51 10.35 0.53
CA GLU A 286 4.34 11.18 -0.66
C GLU A 286 5.69 11.63 -1.24
N THR A 287 6.62 12.09 -0.40
CA THR A 287 7.94 12.49 -0.89
C THR A 287 8.69 11.29 -1.50
N PHE A 288 8.55 10.09 -0.93
CA PHE A 288 9.14 8.86 -1.49
C PHE A 288 8.52 8.53 -2.86
N THR A 289 7.20 8.63 -3.00
CA THR A 289 6.49 8.46 -4.27
C THR A 289 6.99 9.44 -5.34
N TYR A 290 7.17 10.72 -4.99
CA TYR A 290 7.76 11.71 -5.89
C TYR A 290 9.23 11.39 -6.20
N PHE A 291 10.01 10.90 -5.24
CA PHE A 291 11.39 10.48 -5.47
C PHE A 291 11.45 9.36 -6.51
N VAL A 292 10.57 8.36 -6.42
CA VAL A 292 10.51 7.26 -7.40
C VAL A 292 10.10 7.79 -8.78
N LEU A 293 9.04 8.58 -8.84
CA LEU A 293 8.37 8.94 -10.09
C LEU A 293 8.96 10.16 -10.81
N LYS A 294 9.63 11.09 -10.13
CA LYS A 294 10.16 12.31 -10.75
C LYS A 294 11.65 12.18 -11.05
N PRO A 295 12.14 12.85 -12.11
CA PRO A 295 13.58 12.95 -12.37
C PRO A 295 14.33 13.52 -11.17
N LYS A 296 15.57 13.09 -11.00
CA LYS A 296 16.46 13.59 -9.94
C LYS A 296 16.52 15.13 -9.95
N PRO A 297 16.14 15.81 -8.86
CA PRO A 297 16.18 17.26 -8.80
C PRO A 297 17.60 17.78 -8.55
N LYS A 298 17.76 19.11 -8.58
CA LYS A 298 19.06 19.76 -8.39
C LYS A 298 19.30 20.18 -6.93
N GLY A 299 18.25 20.24 -6.11
CA GLY A 299 18.33 20.73 -4.73
C GLY A 299 18.24 22.26 -4.66
N GLU A 300 17.39 22.87 -5.49
CA GLU A 300 17.27 24.34 -5.54
C GLU A 300 16.25 24.91 -4.52
N ASN A 301 15.43 24.05 -3.90
CA ASN A 301 14.42 24.42 -2.91
C ASN A 301 14.21 23.28 -1.89
N TYR A 302 13.40 23.55 -0.87
CA TYR A 302 13.20 22.65 0.27
C TYR A 302 12.57 21.30 -0.14
N ILE A 303 11.60 21.30 -1.05
CA ILE A 303 11.01 20.06 -1.59
C ILE A 303 12.06 19.25 -2.33
N GLU A 304 12.91 19.89 -3.14
CA GLU A 304 14.01 19.19 -3.82
C GLU A 304 15.05 18.63 -2.85
N GLU A 305 15.32 19.30 -1.73
CA GLU A 305 16.20 18.78 -0.67
C GLU A 305 15.61 17.52 -0.02
N LYS A 306 14.29 17.50 0.23
CA LYS A 306 13.57 16.30 0.68
C LYS A 306 13.66 15.15 -0.33
N LEU A 307 13.51 15.41 -1.63
CA LEU A 307 13.71 14.37 -2.64
C LEU A 307 15.16 13.86 -2.69
N LEU A 308 16.13 14.75 -2.46
CA LEU A 308 17.56 14.39 -2.37
C LEU A 308 17.91 13.59 -1.11
N PHE A 309 17.05 13.60 -0.09
CA PHE A 309 17.22 12.79 1.12
C PHE A 309 17.42 11.31 0.78
N PHE A 310 16.54 10.74 -0.05
CA PHE A 310 16.56 9.32 -0.40
C PHE A 310 17.81 8.92 -1.21
N TYR A 311 18.40 9.85 -1.96
CA TYR A 311 19.66 9.59 -2.69
C TYR A 311 20.88 9.42 -1.78
N GLN A 312 20.75 9.68 -0.48
CA GLN A 312 21.80 9.40 0.50
C GLN A 312 21.91 7.91 0.85
N PHE A 313 20.91 7.10 0.47
CA PHE A 313 20.81 5.67 0.73
C PHE A 313 20.88 4.90 -0.60
N PRO A 314 22.05 4.32 -0.97
CA PRO A 314 22.22 3.61 -2.24
C PRO A 314 21.16 2.53 -2.49
N GLU A 315 20.75 1.82 -1.44
CA GLU A 315 19.70 0.80 -1.47
C GLU A 315 18.32 1.35 -1.87
N LEU A 316 18.00 2.61 -1.53
CA LEU A 316 16.75 3.24 -1.96
C LEU A 316 16.82 3.71 -3.41
N VAL A 317 18.02 4.06 -3.91
CA VAL A 317 18.25 4.34 -5.34
C VAL A 317 18.14 3.06 -6.18
N GLU A 318 18.68 1.95 -5.68
CA GLU A 318 18.50 0.62 -6.28
C GLU A 318 17.02 0.24 -6.31
N LEU A 319 16.32 0.39 -5.17
CA LEU A 319 14.89 0.12 -5.09
C LEU A 319 14.09 0.97 -6.09
N ARG A 320 14.37 2.28 -6.18
CA ARG A 320 13.76 3.17 -7.18
C ARG A 320 13.88 2.63 -8.61
N ALA A 321 15.06 2.14 -8.98
CA ALA A 321 15.27 1.55 -10.30
C ALA A 321 14.42 0.28 -10.50
N LYS A 322 14.32 -0.58 -9.47
CA LYS A 322 13.49 -1.79 -9.51
C LYS A 322 12.00 -1.47 -9.64
N LEU A 323 11.50 -0.48 -8.89
CA LEU A 323 10.10 -0.04 -8.96
C LEU A 323 9.74 0.46 -10.37
N LEU A 324 10.59 1.30 -10.96
CA LEU A 324 10.41 1.83 -12.32
C LEU A 324 10.51 0.74 -13.39
N LEU A 325 11.41 -0.22 -13.22
CA LEU A 325 11.53 -1.37 -14.13
C LEU A 325 10.30 -2.27 -14.05
N GLY A 326 9.82 -2.58 -12.84
CA GLY A 326 8.61 -3.36 -12.62
C GLY A 326 7.38 -2.77 -13.32
N LEU A 327 7.27 -1.44 -13.29
CA LEU A 327 6.25 -0.73 -14.05
C LEU A 327 6.41 -0.88 -15.56
N GLU A 328 7.63 -0.68 -16.08
CA GLU A 328 7.88 -0.81 -17.52
C GLU A 328 7.56 -2.22 -18.01
N GLU A 329 7.97 -3.25 -17.27
CA GLU A 329 7.65 -4.63 -17.56
C GLU A 329 6.13 -4.92 -17.51
N TYR A 330 5.42 -4.32 -16.56
CA TYR A 330 3.96 -4.47 -16.46
C TYR A 330 3.25 -3.85 -17.67
N LEU A 331 3.67 -2.66 -18.10
CA LEU A 331 3.14 -2.02 -19.31
C LEU A 331 3.38 -2.89 -20.55
N ASP A 332 4.59 -3.42 -20.70
CA ASP A 332 4.96 -4.37 -21.75
C ASP A 332 4.18 -5.69 -21.69
N TYR A 333 3.75 -6.10 -20.50
CA TYR A 333 2.88 -7.27 -20.30
C TYR A 333 1.46 -6.99 -20.75
N LYS A 334 0.90 -5.80 -20.45
CA LYS A 334 -0.48 -5.41 -20.80
C LYS A 334 -0.68 -5.15 -22.30
N GLU A 335 0.37 -4.82 -23.04
CA GLU A 335 0.30 -4.62 -24.50
C GLU A 335 0.32 -5.92 -25.32
N LYS A 336 0.63 -7.08 -24.71
CA LYS A 336 0.70 -8.40 -25.36
C LYS A 336 -0.64 -9.12 -25.34
#